data_AF-A0A9W2XZA5-F1
#
_entry.id   AF-A0A9W2XZA5-F1
#
_cell.length_a   1.000
_cell.length_b   1.000
_cell.length_c   1.000
_cell.angle_alpha   90.00
_cell.angle_beta   90.00
_cell.angle_gamma   90.00
#
_symmetry.space_group_name_H-M   'P 1'
#
loop_
_entity.id
_entity.type
_entity.pdbx_description
1 polymer ?
#
loop_
_entity_poly.entity_id
_entity_poly.type
_entity_poly.pdbx_seq_one_letter_code
_entity_poly.pdbx_strand_id
1 'polypeptide(L)'
;MINMGENEVYVNADYVKKKAQSSSGFLYANKYACQAVESNKPGATLSDLEGSNTVKKRTCIVTALILGLLCLLLLAGLLILLVLYTKGNSDWETKMLKFQTSYNNLTDKNPQLQTSYNNLTDKNPQLQTSYNNLTDKNPQLQTSYNNLTDKNPQLQTSYNNLTDKNPQLQTSYNNLTKENQQSKLQALNWRYFNGSFYYISSTVKTWQDSRTYCQQFGSDLVIVNSLEEKEFIQTSQLRAWIGLTDLQTKFSWKWVDGTLLGNLSYWAAGEPNNAGGAEDCVELVFNGAYWNDVQCNNMDYWICEWVSE
;
A
#
# COMPACT_ATOMS: atom_id res chain seq x y z
N MET A 1 24.54 -11.62 -15.63
CA MET A 1 25.62 -12.62 -15.47
C MET A 1 26.63 -12.07 -14.49
N ILE A 2 26.63 -12.57 -13.27
CA ILE A 2 27.74 -12.46 -12.32
C ILE A 2 27.89 -13.87 -11.75
N ASN A 3 29.07 -14.45 -11.94
CA ASN A 3 29.43 -15.82 -11.60
C ASN A 3 30.35 -15.76 -10.37
N MET A 4 29.97 -16.40 -9.27
CA MET A 4 30.78 -16.68 -8.07
C MET A 4 30.13 -17.93 -7.46
N GLY A 5 30.70 -19.13 -7.57
CA GLY A 5 31.97 -19.56 -7.00
C GLY A 5 31.64 -20.57 -5.89
N GLU A 6 31.53 -21.85 -6.26
CA GLU A 6 31.26 -22.96 -5.35
C GLU A 6 32.47 -23.21 -4.43
N ASN A 7 32.24 -23.27 -3.11
CA ASN A 7 33.18 -23.82 -2.15
C ASN A 7 32.46 -24.91 -1.37
N GLU A 8 32.69 -26.17 -1.78
CA GLU A 8 32.41 -27.34 -0.96
C GLU A 8 33.48 -27.46 0.12
N VAL A 9 33.05 -27.58 1.38
CA VAL A 9 33.92 -28.04 2.47
C VAL A 9 33.29 -29.26 3.11
N TYR A 10 33.80 -30.43 2.71
CA TYR A 10 33.62 -31.70 3.40
C TYR A 10 34.45 -31.69 4.70
N VAL A 11 33.82 -31.93 5.85
CA VAL A 11 34.53 -32.30 7.07
C VAL A 11 34.26 -33.76 7.38
N ASN A 12 35.31 -34.56 7.18
CA ASN A 12 35.40 -35.98 7.43
C ASN A 12 35.34 -36.27 8.94
N ALA A 13 34.30 -36.97 9.36
CA ALA A 13 34.13 -37.49 10.71
C ALA A 13 34.76 -38.88 10.80
N ASP A 14 36.08 -38.96 10.98
CA ASP A 14 36.74 -40.16 11.52
C ASP A 14 38.22 -39.88 11.83
N TYR A 15 38.50 -39.36 13.01
CA TYR A 15 39.81 -39.55 13.64
C TYR A 15 39.65 -39.74 15.15
N VAL A 16 40.12 -40.91 15.61
CA VAL A 16 40.34 -41.35 17.00
C VAL A 16 39.16 -41.98 17.74
N LYS A 17 38.79 -43.20 17.32
CA LYS A 17 38.50 -44.30 18.26
C LYS A 17 39.66 -45.29 18.25
N LYS A 18 40.43 -45.39 19.34
CA LYS A 18 40.89 -46.68 19.92
C LYS A 18 41.74 -46.53 21.19
N LYS A 19 41.31 -47.32 22.20
CA LYS A 19 42.07 -47.98 23.28
C LYS A 19 42.78 -47.13 24.34
N ALA A 20 42.27 -47.22 25.57
CA ALA A 20 43.04 -47.81 26.67
C ALA A 20 42.10 -48.23 27.82
N GLN A 21 41.98 -49.54 28.00
CA GLN A 21 41.42 -50.19 29.18
C GLN A 21 42.44 -51.27 29.53
N SER A 22 43.20 -51.11 30.63
CA SER A 22 43.84 -52.20 31.39
C SER A 22 44.75 -51.68 32.51
N SER A 23 44.60 -52.31 33.67
CA SER A 23 45.56 -52.47 34.79
C SER A 23 45.85 -51.23 35.63
N SER A 24 46.05 -51.29 36.94
CA SER A 24 46.03 -52.32 37.98
C SER A 24 46.14 -51.50 39.29
N GLY A 25 45.46 -51.85 40.38
CA GLY A 25 45.97 -52.81 41.36
C GLY A 25 46.98 -52.18 42.34
N PHE A 26 46.74 -52.40 43.64
CA PHE A 26 47.62 -52.23 44.81
C PHE A 26 47.44 -51.00 45.71
N LEU A 27 46.57 -51.19 46.71
CA LEU A 27 46.68 -50.60 48.04
C LEU A 27 47.79 -51.32 48.82
N TYR A 28 48.85 -50.62 49.19
CA TYR A 28 49.71 -51.00 50.32
C TYR A 28 49.45 -50.00 51.45
N ALA A 29 48.82 -50.47 52.52
CA ALA A 29 48.76 -49.77 53.79
C ALA A 29 49.95 -50.23 54.64
N ASN A 30 50.80 -49.30 55.06
CA ASN A 30 51.69 -49.52 56.20
C ASN A 30 51.55 -48.33 57.16
N LYS A 31 51.02 -48.63 58.35
CA LYS A 31 50.78 -47.69 59.44
C LYS A 31 51.50 -48.25 60.66
N TYR A 32 52.55 -47.58 61.11
CA TYR A 32 53.06 -47.71 62.47
C TYR A 32 53.33 -46.33 63.06
N ALA A 33 52.56 -45.99 64.10
CA ALA A 33 52.95 -45.14 65.22
C ALA A 33 52.08 -45.63 66.41
N CYS A 34 52.71 -46.30 67.38
CA CYS A 34 53.14 -45.76 68.68
C CYS A 34 52.07 -45.85 69.77
N GLN A 35 52.38 -46.58 70.84
CA GLN A 35 51.87 -46.31 72.18
C GLN A 35 52.96 -46.59 73.23
N ALA A 36 53.42 -45.48 73.82
CA ALA A 36 53.64 -45.15 75.24
C ALA A 36 54.00 -46.21 76.31
N VAL A 37 55.08 -45.87 77.05
CA VAL A 37 55.20 -45.79 78.55
C VAL A 37 55.34 -47.14 79.28
N GLU A 38 56.28 -47.42 80.19
CA GLU A 38 56.60 -46.72 81.46
C GLU A 38 57.93 -47.20 82.10
N SER A 39 58.44 -46.36 83.00
CA SER A 39 59.41 -46.49 84.12
C SER A 39 60.13 -47.81 84.45
N ASN A 40 61.44 -47.74 84.76
CA ASN A 40 61.96 -47.85 86.15
C ASN A 40 63.50 -47.70 86.24
N LYS A 41 63.95 -47.02 87.31
CA LYS A 41 65.32 -47.03 87.91
C LYS A 41 65.37 -48.22 88.90
N PRO A 42 66.53 -48.81 89.28
CA PRO A 42 67.60 -48.20 90.11
C PRO A 42 69.01 -48.61 89.58
N GLY A 43 70.19 -48.34 90.14
CA GLY A 43 70.73 -47.92 91.43
C GLY A 43 72.27 -48.06 91.32
N ALA A 44 73.02 -47.36 92.16
CA ALA A 44 74.47 -47.17 92.09
C ALA A 44 75.34 -48.38 92.53
N THR A 45 76.64 -48.37 92.17
CA THR A 45 77.76 -48.62 93.09
C THR A 45 79.07 -48.00 92.58
N LEU A 46 79.89 -47.54 93.53
CA LEU A 46 81.11 -46.71 93.47
C LEU A 46 82.35 -47.54 93.89
N SER A 47 83.54 -46.94 93.77
CA SER A 47 84.89 -47.27 94.31
C SER A 47 85.75 -48.22 93.48
N ASP A 48 87.07 -48.12 93.35
CA ASP A 48 88.18 -47.14 93.58
C ASP A 48 89.41 -47.81 92.89
N LEU A 49 90.56 -47.24 92.50
CA LEU A 49 91.50 -46.32 93.14
C LEU A 49 92.40 -45.65 92.08
N GLU A 50 92.80 -44.41 92.41
CA GLU A 50 94.09 -43.71 92.22
C GLU A 50 95.07 -44.09 91.08
N GLY A 51 95.69 -43.14 90.37
CA GLY A 51 95.74 -41.70 90.62
C GLY A 51 96.63 -40.90 89.65
N SER A 52 96.63 -39.58 89.90
CA SER A 52 97.53 -38.50 89.46
C SER A 52 97.34 -37.94 88.02
N ASN A 53 96.58 -36.86 87.82
CA ASN A 53 96.93 -35.42 87.94
C ASN A 53 98.03 -34.96 86.93
N THR A 54 97.94 -33.87 86.15
CA THR A 54 96.99 -32.74 86.02
C THR A 54 97.41 -31.93 84.78
N VAL A 55 96.64 -32.00 83.68
CA VAL A 55 96.55 -30.95 82.61
C VAL A 55 95.12 -30.87 81.98
N LYS A 56 94.21 -31.82 82.26
CA LYS A 56 92.88 -31.95 81.60
C LYS A 56 91.75 -31.04 82.12
N LYS A 57 92.03 -29.93 82.81
CA LYS A 57 90.96 -29.06 83.36
C LYS A 57 90.41 -28.01 82.39
N ARG A 58 91.04 -27.82 81.22
CA ARG A 58 90.54 -26.92 80.15
C ARG A 58 89.73 -27.65 79.08
N THR A 59 89.83 -28.98 78.97
CA THR A 59 89.22 -29.77 77.90
C THR A 59 87.74 -30.12 78.15
N CYS A 60 87.33 -30.25 79.43
CA CYS A 60 86.01 -30.79 79.80
C CYS A 60 84.83 -29.81 79.64
N ILE A 61 85.07 -28.50 79.84
CA ILE A 61 84.06 -27.43 79.64
C ILE A 61 83.80 -27.23 78.15
N VAL A 62 84.88 -27.26 77.35
CA VAL A 62 84.81 -27.10 75.90
C VAL A 62 83.99 -28.24 75.28
N THR A 63 84.18 -29.48 75.72
CA THR A 63 83.41 -30.64 75.23
C THR A 63 81.92 -30.58 75.59
N ALA A 64 81.55 -30.12 76.79
CA ALA A 64 80.14 -30.02 77.19
C ALA A 64 79.41 -28.88 76.46
N LEU A 65 80.09 -27.75 76.24
CA LEU A 65 79.56 -26.64 75.43
C LEU A 65 79.41 -27.05 73.96
N ILE A 66 80.36 -27.79 73.41
CA ILE A 66 80.28 -28.32 72.04
C ILE A 66 79.12 -29.32 71.91
N LEU A 67 78.93 -30.21 72.89
CA LEU A 67 77.83 -31.19 72.85
C LEU A 67 76.46 -30.52 73.01
N GLY A 68 76.35 -29.51 73.88
CA GLY A 68 75.15 -28.69 74.02
C GLY A 68 74.84 -27.90 72.74
N LEU A 69 75.87 -27.33 72.11
CA LEU A 69 75.76 -26.65 70.82
C LEU A 69 75.33 -27.62 69.71
N LEU A 70 75.91 -28.82 69.66
CA LEU A 70 75.54 -29.87 68.70
C LEU A 70 74.09 -30.34 68.90
N CYS A 71 73.65 -30.49 70.16
CA CYS A 71 72.27 -30.87 70.46
C CYS A 71 71.28 -29.77 70.07
N LEU A 72 71.63 -28.50 70.32
CA LEU A 72 70.85 -27.34 69.88
C LEU A 72 70.80 -27.23 68.35
N LEU A 73 71.90 -27.51 67.65
CA LEU A 73 71.96 -27.52 66.18
C LEU A 73 71.14 -28.67 65.58
N LEU A 74 71.16 -29.85 66.20
CA LEU A 74 70.34 -30.99 65.77
C LEU A 74 68.85 -30.75 66.00
N LEU A 75 68.47 -30.19 67.16
CA LEU A 75 67.09 -29.78 67.43
C LEU A 75 66.62 -28.69 66.46
N ALA A 76 67.46 -27.70 66.18
CA ALA A 76 67.18 -26.68 65.18
C ALA A 76 67.02 -27.31 63.78
N GLY A 77 67.88 -28.25 63.39
CA GLY A 77 67.78 -28.97 62.12
C GLY A 77 66.50 -29.79 61.99
N LEU A 78 66.09 -30.51 63.03
CA LEU A 78 64.83 -31.26 63.05
C LEU A 78 63.60 -30.35 63.01
N LEU A 79 63.63 -29.23 63.72
CA LEU A 79 62.57 -28.22 63.67
C LEU A 79 62.46 -27.60 62.26
N ILE A 80 63.59 -27.29 61.61
CA ILE A 80 63.62 -26.80 60.23
C ILE A 80 63.04 -27.85 59.27
N LEU A 81 63.43 -29.12 59.41
CA LEU A 81 62.92 -30.20 58.57
C LEU A 81 61.40 -30.39 58.73
N LEU A 82 60.90 -30.33 59.97
CA LEU A 82 59.47 -30.41 60.28
C LEU A 82 58.69 -29.22 59.69
N VAL A 83 59.25 -28.01 59.76
CA VAL A 83 58.65 -26.80 59.16
C VAL A 83 58.63 -26.90 57.62
N LEU A 84 59.70 -27.40 57.00
CA LEU A 84 59.74 -27.60 55.55
C LEU A 84 58.75 -28.68 55.09
N TYR A 85 58.64 -29.79 55.83
CA TYR A 85 57.68 -30.85 55.55
C TYR A 85 56.23 -30.37 55.68
N THR A 86 55.89 -29.64 56.75
CA THR A 86 54.55 -29.08 56.97
C THR A 86 54.18 -28.00 55.95
N LYS A 87 55.14 -27.15 55.54
CA LYS A 87 54.94 -26.16 54.46
C LYS A 87 54.76 -26.82 53.10
N GLY A 88 55.52 -27.87 52.80
CA GLY A 88 55.36 -28.65 51.58
C GLY A 88 53.99 -29.31 51.52
N ASN A 89 53.57 -29.97 52.60
CA ASN A 89 52.27 -30.65 52.68
C ASN A 89 51.09 -29.67 52.52
N SER A 90 51.14 -28.51 53.18
CA SER A 90 50.10 -27.47 53.05
C SER A 90 50.03 -26.82 51.65
N ASP A 91 51.15 -26.67 50.94
CA ASP A 91 51.18 -26.19 49.55
C ASP A 91 50.54 -27.22 48.59
N TRP A 92 50.84 -28.51 48.77
CA TRP A 92 50.22 -29.59 48.00
C TRP A 92 48.71 -29.68 48.25
N GLU A 93 48.27 -29.59 49.51
CA GLU A 93 46.84 -29.55 49.87
C GLU A 93 46.14 -28.35 49.23
N THR A 94 46.77 -27.17 49.23
CA THR A 94 46.22 -25.97 48.59
C THR A 94 46.10 -26.12 47.08
N LYS A 95 47.12 -26.69 46.41
CA LYS A 95 47.09 -26.97 44.96
C LYS A 95 46.04 -28.01 44.61
N MET A 96 45.91 -29.05 45.43
CA MET A 96 44.90 -30.09 45.26
C MET A 96 43.48 -29.53 45.41
N LEU A 97 43.26 -28.67 46.41
CA LEU A 97 41.97 -28.00 46.60
C LEU A 97 41.61 -27.09 45.42
N LYS A 98 42.58 -26.34 44.88
CA LYS A 98 42.37 -25.51 43.67
C LYS A 98 42.03 -26.37 42.45
N PHE A 99 42.75 -27.47 42.25
CA PHE A 99 42.48 -28.41 41.16
C PHE A 99 41.09 -29.03 41.30
N GLN A 100 40.72 -29.49 42.49
CA GLN A 100 39.42 -30.08 42.77
C GLN A 100 38.27 -29.07 42.62
N THR A 101 38.48 -27.82 43.03
CA THR A 101 37.52 -26.72 42.80
C THR A 101 37.32 -26.46 41.32
N SER A 102 38.41 -26.42 40.53
CA SER A 102 38.34 -26.26 39.08
C SER A 102 37.63 -27.43 38.41
N TYR A 103 37.95 -28.66 38.82
CA TYR A 103 37.31 -29.88 38.35
C TYR A 103 35.80 -29.88 38.63
N ASN A 104 35.39 -29.54 39.85
CA ASN A 104 33.98 -29.46 40.22
C ASN A 104 33.26 -28.37 39.39
N ASN A 105 33.86 -27.18 39.25
CA ASN A 105 33.31 -26.11 38.40
C ASN A 105 33.13 -26.54 36.92
N LEU A 106 34.07 -27.31 36.37
CA LEU A 106 33.98 -27.87 35.03
C LEU A 106 32.89 -28.94 34.94
N THR A 107 32.81 -29.80 35.96
CA THR A 107 31.80 -30.84 36.08
C THR A 107 30.40 -30.25 36.17
N ASP A 108 30.22 -29.15 36.89
CA ASP A 108 28.94 -28.45 37.05
C ASP A 108 28.51 -27.70 35.78
N LYS A 109 29.46 -27.21 34.97
CA LYS A 109 29.17 -26.55 33.69
C LYS A 109 28.80 -27.54 32.57
N ASN A 110 29.27 -28.78 32.66
CA ASN A 110 29.06 -29.77 31.61
C ASN A 110 27.57 -30.09 31.33
N PRO A 111 26.70 -30.29 32.35
CA PRO A 111 25.26 -30.43 32.15
C PRO A 111 24.59 -29.22 31.50
N GLN A 112 25.07 -28.00 31.78
CA GLN A 112 24.52 -26.78 31.17
C GLN A 112 24.83 -26.72 29.68
N LEU A 113 26.05 -27.08 29.30
CA LEU A 113 26.46 -27.16 27.90
C LEU A 113 25.69 -28.27 27.16
N GLN A 114 25.52 -29.43 27.81
CA GLN A 114 24.71 -30.54 27.29
C GLN A 114 23.24 -30.11 27.06
N THR A 115 22.67 -29.37 28.01
CA THR A 115 21.29 -28.86 27.92
C THR A 115 21.16 -27.85 26.77
N SER A 116 22.12 -26.93 26.64
CA SER A 116 22.13 -25.97 25.53
C SER A 116 22.27 -26.64 24.17
N TYR A 117 23.13 -27.67 24.08
CA TYR A 117 23.30 -28.49 22.89
C TYR A 117 22.00 -29.21 22.51
N ASN A 118 21.37 -29.92 23.45
CA ASN A 118 20.11 -30.61 23.19
C ASN A 118 19.01 -29.64 22.77
N ASN A 119 18.89 -28.49 23.44
CA ASN A 119 17.92 -27.45 23.08
C ASN A 119 18.14 -26.90 21.65
N LEU A 120 19.39 -26.77 21.20
CA LEU A 120 19.71 -26.36 19.83
C LEU A 120 19.37 -27.47 18.83
N THR A 121 19.72 -28.71 19.15
CA THR A 121 19.39 -29.88 18.35
C THR A 121 17.87 -30.03 18.18
N ASP A 122 17.08 -29.78 19.22
CA ASP A 122 15.61 -29.87 19.18
C ASP A 122 14.96 -28.72 18.39
N LYS A 123 15.57 -27.53 18.37
CA LYS A 123 15.08 -26.38 17.60
C LYS A 123 15.39 -26.49 16.10
N ASN A 124 16.44 -27.23 15.73
CA ASN A 124 16.88 -27.31 14.35
C ASN A 124 15.83 -27.90 13.38
N PRO A 125 15.11 -29.00 13.72
CA PRO A 125 14.01 -29.52 12.89
C PRO A 125 12.85 -28.54 12.71
N GLN A 126 12.55 -27.71 13.72
CA GLN A 126 11.49 -26.71 13.64
C GLN A 126 11.86 -25.62 12.63
N LEU A 127 13.11 -25.17 12.64
CA LEU A 127 13.62 -24.19 11.68
C LEU A 127 13.63 -24.78 10.27
N GLN A 128 14.05 -26.04 10.11
CA GLN A 128 14.02 -26.76 8.84
C GLN A 128 12.59 -26.86 8.29
N THR A 129 11.62 -27.19 9.14
CA THR A 129 10.20 -27.28 8.76
C THR A 129 9.67 -25.93 8.31
N SER A 130 9.98 -24.84 9.05
CA SER A 130 9.59 -23.50 8.66
C SER A 130 10.21 -23.07 7.33
N TYR A 131 11.49 -23.44 7.09
CA TYR A 131 12.19 -23.16 5.84
C TYR A 131 11.55 -23.89 4.66
N ASN A 132 11.26 -25.19 4.79
CA ASN A 132 10.60 -25.96 3.73
C ASN A 132 9.20 -25.41 3.43
N ASN A 133 8.41 -25.11 4.47
CA ASN A 133 7.08 -24.52 4.31
C ASN A 133 7.11 -23.18 3.56
N LEU A 134 8.10 -22.33 3.82
CA LEU A 134 8.29 -21.07 3.10
C LEU A 134 8.71 -21.31 1.64
N THR A 135 9.59 -22.27 1.43
CA THR A 135 10.07 -22.68 0.11
C THR A 135 8.91 -23.20 -0.74
N ASP A 136 8.01 -24.00 -0.18
CA ASP A 136 6.85 -24.58 -0.87
C ASP A 136 5.77 -23.54 -1.19
N LYS A 137 5.61 -22.51 -0.35
CA LYS A 137 4.66 -21.42 -0.60
C LYS A 137 5.12 -20.43 -1.67
N ASN A 138 6.43 -20.30 -1.86
CA ASN A 138 7.00 -19.31 -2.77
C ASN A 138 6.54 -19.50 -4.24
N PRO A 139 6.54 -20.73 -4.81
CA PRO A 139 5.98 -20.99 -6.15
C PRO A 139 4.50 -20.60 -6.27
N GLN A 140 3.68 -20.84 -5.25
CA GLN A 140 2.26 -20.49 -5.29
C GLN A 140 2.05 -18.98 -5.37
N LEU A 141 2.85 -18.22 -4.61
CA LEU A 141 2.84 -16.76 -4.65
C LEU A 141 3.28 -16.25 -6.03
N GLN A 142 4.33 -16.86 -6.59
CA GLN A 142 4.83 -16.56 -7.93
C GLN A 142 3.77 -16.81 -9.00
N THR A 143 3.06 -17.93 -8.94
CA THR A 143 1.96 -18.25 -9.87
C THR A 143 0.83 -17.23 -9.74
N SER A 144 0.43 -16.88 -8.52
CA SER A 144 -0.61 -15.87 -8.30
C SER A 144 -0.20 -14.50 -8.84
N TYR A 145 1.06 -14.11 -8.65
CA TYR A 145 1.61 -12.86 -9.18
C TYR A 145 1.60 -12.83 -10.71
N ASN A 146 2.05 -13.90 -11.38
CA ASN A 146 2.04 -13.98 -12.84
C ASN A 146 0.60 -13.94 -13.38
N ASN A 147 -0.32 -14.69 -12.78
CA ASN A 147 -1.73 -14.69 -13.19
C ASN A 147 -2.38 -13.30 -13.08
N LEU A 148 -2.05 -12.52 -12.04
CA LEU A 148 -2.51 -11.14 -11.90
C LEU A 148 -1.88 -10.23 -12.94
N THR A 149 -0.59 -10.41 -13.20
CA THR A 149 0.16 -9.67 -14.22
C THR A 149 -0.43 -9.89 -15.62
N ASP A 150 -0.83 -11.12 -15.95
CA ASP A 150 -1.41 -11.48 -17.25
C ASP A 150 -2.85 -10.97 -17.43
N LYS A 151 -3.62 -10.88 -16.33
CA LYS A 151 -4.99 -10.33 -16.36
C LYS A 151 -5.02 -8.81 -16.49
N ASN A 152 -4.00 -8.12 -16.02
CA ASN A 152 -3.97 -6.66 -16.00
C ASN A 152 -4.08 -6.03 -17.41
N PRO A 153 -3.34 -6.50 -18.44
CA PRO A 153 -3.52 -6.04 -19.82
C PRO A 153 -4.93 -6.27 -20.36
N GLN A 154 -5.57 -7.40 -20.04
CA GLN A 154 -6.93 -7.69 -20.51
C GLN A 154 -7.95 -6.70 -19.92
N LEU A 155 -7.80 -6.37 -18.65
CA LEU A 155 -8.62 -5.36 -17.99
C LEU A 155 -8.39 -3.98 -18.62
N GLN A 156 -7.14 -3.64 -18.90
CA GLN A 156 -6.78 -2.39 -19.57
C GLN A 156 -7.39 -2.30 -20.97
N THR A 157 -7.35 -3.37 -21.76
CA THR A 157 -7.98 -3.43 -23.08
C THR A 157 -9.50 -3.26 -22.97
N SER A 158 -10.15 -3.94 -22.02
CA SER A 158 -11.60 -3.80 -21.80
C SER A 158 -11.96 -2.37 -21.40
N TYR A 159 -11.18 -1.74 -20.52
CA TYR A 159 -11.37 -0.36 -20.10
C TYR A 159 -11.23 0.63 -21.27
N ASN A 160 -10.19 0.49 -22.09
CA ASN A 160 -9.99 1.36 -23.26
C ASN A 160 -11.15 1.20 -24.27
N ASN A 161 -11.57 -0.03 -24.56
CA ASN A 161 -12.70 -0.31 -25.45
C ASN A 161 -14.01 0.32 -24.96
N LEU A 162 -14.27 0.31 -23.64
CA LEU A 162 -15.43 0.97 -23.05
C LEU A 162 -15.33 2.50 -23.16
N THR A 163 -14.12 3.03 -22.92
CA THR A 163 -13.84 4.46 -23.02
C THR A 163 -14.07 4.97 -24.45
N ASP A 164 -13.69 4.20 -25.47
CA ASP A 164 -13.86 4.58 -26.88
C ASP A 164 -15.31 4.47 -27.36
N LYS A 165 -16.10 3.54 -26.80
CA LYS A 165 -17.53 3.37 -27.15
C LYS A 165 -18.42 4.44 -26.54
N ASN A 166 -18.05 5.01 -25.40
CA ASN A 166 -18.90 5.95 -24.67
C ASN A 166 -19.23 7.22 -25.48
N PRO A 167 -18.27 7.90 -26.16
CA PRO A 167 -18.57 9.03 -27.03
C PRO A 167 -19.49 8.69 -28.22
N GLN A 168 -19.37 7.46 -28.75
CA GLN A 168 -20.20 7.02 -29.87
C GLN A 168 -21.67 6.86 -29.44
N LEU A 169 -21.90 6.25 -28.28
CA LEU A 169 -23.22 6.15 -27.65
C LEU A 169 -23.81 7.54 -27.36
N GLN A 170 -23.00 8.46 -26.83
CA GLN A 170 -23.44 9.84 -26.57
C GLN A 170 -23.87 10.55 -27.85
N THR A 171 -23.11 10.39 -28.93
CA THR A 171 -23.44 10.98 -30.24
C THR A 171 -24.75 10.39 -30.79
N SER A 172 -24.90 9.06 -30.73
CA SER A 172 -26.12 8.39 -31.19
C SER A 172 -27.35 8.82 -30.39
N TYR A 173 -27.24 8.96 -29.06
CA TYR A 173 -28.31 9.45 -28.21
C TYR A 173 -28.74 10.88 -28.58
N ASN A 174 -27.77 11.78 -28.77
CA ASN A 174 -28.06 13.17 -29.14
C ASN A 174 -28.76 13.25 -30.51
N ASN A 175 -28.32 12.45 -31.48
CA ASN A 175 -28.95 12.39 -32.80
C ASN A 175 -30.39 11.85 -32.71
N LEU A 176 -30.59 10.74 -31.99
CA LEU A 176 -31.92 10.15 -31.81
C LEU A 176 -32.87 11.12 -31.10
N THR A 177 -32.37 11.91 -30.15
CA THR A 177 -33.15 12.93 -29.45
C THR A 177 -33.61 14.03 -30.41
N LYS A 178 -32.72 14.50 -31.30
CA LYS A 178 -33.06 15.48 -32.34
C LYS A 178 -34.07 14.92 -33.33
N GLU A 179 -33.87 13.70 -33.82
CA GLU A 179 -34.79 13.03 -34.74
C GLU A 179 -36.17 12.81 -34.11
N ASN A 180 -36.22 12.45 -32.83
CA ASN A 180 -37.48 12.29 -32.09
C ASN A 180 -38.20 13.63 -31.90
N GLN A 181 -37.48 14.70 -31.56
CA GLN A 181 -38.06 16.05 -31.47
C GLN A 181 -38.62 16.51 -32.82
N GLN A 182 -37.87 16.29 -33.90
CA GLN A 182 -38.31 16.59 -35.26
C GLN A 182 -39.55 15.76 -35.65
N SER A 183 -39.57 14.46 -35.34
CA SER A 183 -40.70 13.57 -35.61
C SER A 183 -41.96 13.98 -34.83
N LYS A 184 -41.80 14.41 -33.57
CA LYS A 184 -42.90 14.90 -32.74
C LYS A 184 -43.53 16.17 -33.29
N LEU A 185 -42.72 17.10 -33.79
CA LEU A 185 -43.18 18.34 -34.40
C LEU A 185 -43.88 18.08 -35.74
N GLN A 186 -43.36 17.15 -36.55
CA GLN A 186 -44.01 16.69 -37.77
C GLN A 186 -45.39 16.05 -37.49
N ALA A 187 -45.52 15.27 -36.41
CA ALA A 187 -46.80 14.70 -35.99
C ALA A 187 -47.84 15.76 -35.54
N LEU A 188 -47.41 16.99 -35.25
CA LEU A 188 -48.25 18.14 -34.92
C LEU A 188 -48.44 19.10 -36.10
N ASN A 189 -48.10 18.68 -37.32
CA ASN A 189 -48.13 19.47 -38.55
C ASN A 189 -47.17 20.69 -38.58
N TRP A 190 -46.12 20.69 -37.74
CA TRP A 190 -45.03 21.68 -37.86
C TRP A 190 -44.01 21.23 -38.90
N ARG A 191 -43.59 22.15 -39.76
CA ARG A 191 -42.65 21.92 -40.85
C ARG A 191 -41.35 22.64 -40.56
N TYR A 192 -40.22 21.95 -40.65
CA TYR A 192 -38.90 22.55 -40.49
C TYR A 192 -38.42 23.16 -41.81
N PHE A 193 -37.92 24.40 -41.76
CA PHE A 193 -37.26 25.07 -42.88
C PHE A 193 -36.21 26.06 -42.37
N ASN A 194 -34.98 25.93 -42.86
CA ASN A 194 -33.88 26.87 -42.64
C ASN A 194 -33.65 27.36 -41.18
N GLY A 195 -33.75 26.48 -40.19
CA GLY A 195 -33.52 26.83 -38.77
C GLY A 195 -34.76 27.30 -38.01
N SER A 196 -35.94 27.28 -38.62
CA SER A 196 -37.22 27.56 -37.96
C SER A 196 -38.22 26.42 -38.19
N PHE A 197 -39.18 26.29 -37.27
CA PHE A 197 -40.35 25.43 -37.42
C PHE A 197 -41.58 26.28 -37.71
N TYR A 198 -42.37 25.87 -38.69
CA TYR A 198 -43.54 26.60 -39.16
C TYR A 198 -44.80 25.77 -38.98
N TYR A 199 -45.83 26.37 -38.41
CA TYR A 199 -47.17 25.78 -38.36
C TYR A 199 -48.08 26.53 -39.30
N ILE A 200 -48.66 25.81 -40.26
CA ILE A 200 -49.65 26.36 -41.19
C ILE A 200 -51.01 25.82 -40.76
N SER A 201 -51.89 26.72 -40.34
CA SER A 201 -53.19 26.34 -39.79
C SER A 201 -54.09 25.65 -40.81
N SER A 202 -54.96 24.76 -40.33
CA SER A 202 -56.04 24.15 -41.13
C SER A 202 -57.41 24.78 -40.87
N THR A 203 -57.46 25.81 -40.04
CA THR A 203 -58.68 26.56 -39.69
C THR A 203 -58.42 28.05 -39.83
N VAL A 204 -59.47 28.87 -39.76
CA VAL A 204 -59.36 30.34 -39.90
C VAL A 204 -59.62 31.06 -38.57
N LYS A 205 -58.96 32.20 -38.36
CA LYS A 205 -59.02 33.05 -37.16
C LYS A 205 -58.80 34.53 -37.51
N THR A 206 -59.15 35.43 -36.59
CA THR A 206 -58.72 36.84 -36.65
C THR A 206 -57.21 36.93 -36.48
N TRP A 207 -56.59 38.04 -36.90
CA TRP A 207 -55.14 38.22 -36.75
C TRP A 207 -54.71 38.09 -35.27
N GLN A 208 -55.48 38.70 -34.36
CA GLN A 208 -55.18 38.68 -32.93
C GLN A 208 -55.32 37.29 -32.31
N ASP A 209 -56.36 36.54 -32.69
CA ASP A 209 -56.55 35.16 -32.20
C ASP A 209 -55.48 34.21 -32.77
N SER A 210 -55.06 34.45 -34.01
CA SER A 210 -53.98 33.71 -34.67
C SER A 210 -52.65 33.91 -33.95
N ARG A 211 -52.32 35.17 -33.62
CA ARG A 211 -51.14 35.50 -32.83
C ARG A 211 -51.16 34.84 -31.45
N THR A 212 -52.30 34.93 -30.78
CA THR A 212 -52.50 34.32 -29.45
C THR A 212 -52.29 32.80 -29.51
N TYR A 213 -52.75 32.13 -30.58
CA TYR A 213 -52.50 30.71 -30.79
C TYR A 213 -51.00 30.41 -30.90
N CYS A 214 -50.26 31.13 -31.74
CA CYS A 214 -48.82 30.92 -31.89
C CYS A 214 -48.08 31.07 -30.54
N GLN A 215 -48.43 32.10 -29.77
CA GLN A 215 -47.82 32.37 -28.47
C GLN A 215 -48.07 31.28 -27.42
N GLN A 216 -49.19 30.55 -27.49
CA GLN A 216 -49.45 29.40 -26.61
C GLN A 216 -48.44 28.25 -26.81
N PHE A 217 -47.78 28.19 -27.96
CA PHE A 217 -46.76 27.19 -28.28
C PHE A 217 -45.33 27.76 -28.20
N GLY A 218 -45.14 28.94 -27.60
CA GLY A 218 -43.83 29.58 -27.49
C GLY A 218 -43.29 30.11 -28.83
N SER A 219 -44.17 30.32 -29.80
CA SER A 219 -43.86 30.86 -31.13
C SER A 219 -44.59 32.20 -31.34
N ASP A 220 -44.44 32.86 -32.49
CA ASP A 220 -45.28 34.01 -32.86
C ASP A 220 -45.73 33.87 -34.33
N LEU A 221 -46.51 34.81 -34.87
CA LEU A 221 -46.81 34.84 -36.31
C LEU A 221 -45.52 35.03 -37.11
N VAL A 222 -45.44 34.39 -38.28
CA VAL A 222 -44.21 34.37 -39.11
C VAL A 222 -43.71 35.78 -39.47
N ILE A 223 -42.39 35.95 -39.40
CA ILE A 223 -41.69 37.18 -39.80
C ILE A 223 -40.92 36.88 -41.09
N VAL A 224 -41.47 37.34 -42.22
CA VAL A 224 -40.91 36.99 -43.54
C VAL A 224 -39.69 37.85 -43.87
N ASN A 225 -38.50 37.29 -43.67
CA ASN A 225 -37.21 38.00 -43.74
C ASN A 225 -36.34 37.61 -44.94
N SER A 226 -36.76 36.64 -45.76
CA SER A 226 -36.00 36.18 -46.93
C SER A 226 -36.91 35.74 -48.08
N LEU A 227 -36.34 35.70 -49.29
CA LEU A 227 -37.07 35.21 -50.46
C LEU A 227 -37.33 33.71 -50.34
N GLU A 228 -36.36 32.98 -49.82
CA GLU A 228 -36.42 31.53 -49.60
C GLU A 228 -37.55 31.16 -48.63
N GLU A 229 -37.72 31.94 -47.56
CA GLU A 229 -38.82 31.77 -46.61
C GLU A 229 -40.18 32.09 -47.24
N LYS A 230 -40.26 33.18 -48.02
CA LYS A 230 -41.46 33.53 -48.78
C LYS A 230 -41.88 32.40 -49.72
N GLU A 231 -40.93 31.82 -50.45
CA GLU A 231 -41.17 30.69 -51.35
C GLU A 231 -41.59 29.42 -50.59
N PHE A 232 -41.01 29.18 -49.40
CA PHE A 232 -41.41 28.06 -48.55
C PHE A 232 -42.85 28.18 -48.05
N ILE A 233 -43.26 29.34 -47.52
CA ILE A 233 -44.63 29.53 -47.02
C ILE A 233 -45.67 29.58 -48.16
N GLN A 234 -45.27 29.98 -49.37
CA GLN A 234 -46.10 29.92 -50.59
C GLN A 234 -46.55 28.49 -50.92
N THR A 235 -45.83 27.45 -50.49
CA THR A 235 -46.21 26.04 -50.75
C THR A 235 -47.58 25.67 -50.18
N SER A 236 -48.09 26.42 -49.19
CA SER A 236 -49.45 26.25 -48.67
C SER A 236 -50.53 26.60 -49.68
N GLN A 237 -50.27 27.55 -50.58
CA GLN A 237 -51.28 28.16 -51.46
C GLN A 237 -52.50 28.68 -50.68
N LEU A 238 -52.33 29.04 -49.40
CA LEU A 238 -53.39 29.58 -48.56
C LEU A 238 -53.26 31.09 -48.46
N ARG A 239 -54.41 31.75 -48.31
CA ARG A 239 -54.46 33.10 -47.77
C ARG A 239 -54.23 33.01 -46.26
N ALA A 240 -53.19 33.65 -45.74
CA ALA A 240 -52.83 33.46 -44.35
C ALA A 240 -52.22 34.70 -43.71
N TRP A 241 -52.53 34.93 -42.43
CA TRP A 241 -51.93 35.95 -41.61
C TRP A 241 -50.42 35.77 -41.44
N ILE A 242 -49.69 36.88 -41.52
CA ILE A 242 -48.28 37.01 -41.11
C ILE A 242 -48.16 38.00 -39.97
N GLY A 243 -46.96 38.08 -39.38
CA GLY A 243 -46.70 38.91 -38.21
C GLY A 243 -46.60 40.42 -38.47
N LEU A 244 -46.94 40.92 -39.66
CA LEU A 244 -46.82 42.33 -40.02
C LEU A 244 -48.13 43.09 -39.72
N THR A 245 -48.01 44.24 -39.05
CA THR A 245 -49.17 45.09 -38.68
C THR A 245 -48.75 46.55 -38.49
N ASP A 246 -49.68 47.49 -38.70
CA ASP A 246 -49.50 48.91 -38.34
C ASP A 246 -50.48 49.38 -37.25
N LEU A 247 -51.15 48.44 -36.55
CA LEU A 247 -52.16 48.68 -35.49
C LEU A 247 -51.73 49.71 -34.43
N GLN A 248 -50.43 49.81 -34.13
CA GLN A 248 -49.90 50.77 -33.16
C GLN A 248 -49.75 52.18 -33.72
N THR A 249 -49.37 52.32 -34.98
CA THR A 249 -49.06 53.59 -35.63
C THR A 249 -49.34 53.44 -37.12
N LYS A 250 -50.42 54.08 -37.57
CA LYS A 250 -50.85 54.04 -38.98
C LYS A 250 -49.70 54.37 -39.92
N PHE A 251 -49.58 53.59 -40.99
CA PHE A 251 -48.52 53.66 -42.00
C PHE A 251 -47.10 53.35 -41.47
N SER A 252 -46.97 52.81 -40.26
CA SER A 252 -45.70 52.34 -39.69
C SER A 252 -45.78 50.84 -39.39
N TRP A 253 -45.48 50.05 -40.43
CA TRP A 253 -45.49 48.60 -40.37
C TRP A 253 -44.41 48.04 -39.43
N LYS A 254 -44.84 47.19 -38.49
CA LYS A 254 -44.00 46.49 -37.53
C LYS A 254 -44.30 45.00 -37.54
N TRP A 255 -43.25 44.22 -37.35
CA TRP A 255 -43.36 42.80 -37.08
C TRP A 255 -43.80 42.55 -35.63
N VAL A 256 -44.28 41.33 -35.36
CA VAL A 256 -44.73 40.91 -34.02
C VAL A 256 -43.63 40.95 -32.97
N ASP A 257 -42.35 40.89 -33.36
CA ASP A 257 -41.18 41.10 -32.48
C ASP A 257 -40.87 42.58 -32.17
N GLY A 258 -41.61 43.51 -32.80
CA GLY A 258 -41.48 44.95 -32.64
C GLY A 258 -40.50 45.62 -33.61
N THR A 259 -39.81 44.87 -34.47
CA THR A 259 -38.94 45.43 -35.50
C THR A 259 -39.74 46.14 -36.58
N LEU A 260 -39.21 47.25 -37.11
CA LEU A 260 -39.83 47.96 -38.23
C LEU A 260 -39.62 47.19 -39.52
N LEU A 261 -40.59 47.27 -40.43
CA LEU A 261 -40.42 46.77 -41.79
C LEU A 261 -39.21 47.45 -42.45
N GLY A 262 -38.23 46.65 -42.87
CA GLY A 262 -37.05 47.12 -43.59
C GLY A 262 -37.32 47.40 -45.07
N ASN A 263 -36.25 47.36 -45.87
CA ASN A 263 -36.36 47.58 -47.32
C ASN A 263 -36.97 46.41 -48.08
N LEU A 264 -36.93 45.21 -47.49
CA LEU A 264 -37.49 44.00 -48.09
C LEU A 264 -38.99 43.97 -47.83
N SER A 265 -39.77 44.02 -48.91
CA SER A 265 -41.22 43.86 -48.83
C SER A 265 -41.72 43.07 -50.03
N TYR A 266 -42.84 42.36 -49.83
CA TYR A 266 -43.46 41.55 -50.87
C TYR A 266 -44.93 41.95 -51.11
N TRP A 267 -45.25 43.23 -50.96
CA TRP A 267 -46.57 43.78 -51.28
C TRP A 267 -47.04 43.38 -52.68
N ALA A 268 -48.31 43.02 -52.79
CA ALA A 268 -48.96 42.86 -54.07
C ALA A 268 -49.01 44.20 -54.81
N ALA A 269 -49.18 44.14 -56.13
CA ALA A 269 -49.25 45.35 -56.94
C ALA A 269 -50.46 46.20 -56.51
N GLY A 270 -50.20 47.41 -56.00
CA GLY A 270 -51.22 48.31 -55.47
C GLY A 270 -51.35 48.34 -53.95
N GLU A 271 -50.67 47.43 -53.25
CA GLU A 271 -50.69 47.34 -51.78
C GLU A 271 -49.49 48.02 -51.11
N PRO A 272 -49.63 48.47 -49.84
CA PRO A 272 -50.87 48.49 -49.07
C PRO A 272 -51.82 49.62 -49.50
N ASN A 273 -53.12 49.34 -49.58
CA ASN A 273 -54.11 50.28 -50.12
C ASN A 273 -55.05 50.88 -49.06
N ASN A 274 -55.06 50.33 -47.84
CA ASN A 274 -55.92 50.72 -46.73
C ASN A 274 -57.41 50.89 -47.11
N ALA A 275 -57.99 49.88 -47.77
CA ALA A 275 -59.36 49.92 -48.26
C ALA A 275 -60.35 50.11 -47.11
N GLY A 276 -61.17 51.15 -47.23
CA GLY A 276 -62.13 51.51 -46.18
C GLY A 276 -61.49 52.10 -44.91
N GLY A 277 -60.17 52.35 -44.89
CA GLY A 277 -59.47 53.11 -43.86
C GLY A 277 -59.14 52.35 -42.56
N ALA A 278 -59.28 51.03 -42.55
CA ALA A 278 -59.15 50.20 -41.36
C ALA A 278 -58.38 48.87 -41.58
N GLU A 279 -57.49 48.82 -42.58
CA GLU A 279 -56.70 47.63 -42.89
C GLU A 279 -55.32 47.68 -42.25
N ASP A 280 -55.20 47.07 -41.07
CA ASP A 280 -54.03 47.22 -40.20
C ASP A 280 -53.21 45.95 -40.02
N CYS A 281 -53.64 44.85 -40.66
CA CYS A 281 -53.05 43.53 -40.54
C CYS A 281 -52.74 42.97 -41.93
N VAL A 282 -51.70 42.16 -42.03
CA VAL A 282 -51.22 41.68 -43.34
C VAL A 282 -51.48 40.20 -43.52
N GLU A 283 -52.14 39.88 -44.64
CA GLU A 283 -52.29 38.53 -45.14
C GLU A 283 -51.36 38.26 -46.33
N LEU A 284 -51.04 36.99 -46.54
CA LEU A 284 -50.56 36.50 -47.82
C LEU A 284 -51.74 36.30 -48.76
N VAL A 285 -51.61 36.71 -50.01
CA VAL A 285 -52.59 36.41 -51.07
C VAL A 285 -52.31 35.06 -51.73
N PHE A 286 -53.38 34.45 -52.26
CA PHE A 286 -53.30 33.25 -53.07
C PHE A 286 -52.35 33.46 -54.27
N ASN A 287 -51.56 32.44 -54.63
CA ASN A 287 -50.67 32.42 -55.79
C ASN A 287 -49.57 33.50 -55.79
N GLY A 288 -48.50 33.25 -55.02
CA GLY A 288 -47.30 34.09 -55.01
C GLY A 288 -46.87 34.58 -53.62
N ALA A 289 -47.68 34.32 -52.60
CA ALA A 289 -47.45 34.78 -51.21
C ALA A 289 -47.09 36.27 -51.14
N TYR A 290 -47.74 37.08 -51.97
CA TYR A 290 -47.62 38.53 -51.89
C TYR A 290 -48.45 39.06 -50.73
N TRP A 291 -48.08 40.22 -50.21
CA TRP A 291 -48.70 40.79 -49.04
C TRP A 291 -49.86 41.71 -49.42
N ASN A 292 -50.93 41.64 -48.64
CA ASN A 292 -52.10 42.50 -48.76
C ASN A 292 -52.48 42.98 -47.35
N ASP A 293 -52.69 44.27 -47.16
CA ASP A 293 -53.29 44.77 -45.93
C ASP A 293 -54.79 44.51 -45.96
N VAL A 294 -55.33 44.07 -44.83
CA VAL A 294 -56.74 43.75 -44.65
C VAL A 294 -57.18 44.06 -43.23
N GLN A 295 -58.50 44.15 -43.02
CA GLN A 295 -59.06 44.34 -41.69
C GLN A 295 -58.69 43.17 -40.77
N CYS A 296 -58.12 43.45 -39.61
CA CYS A 296 -57.62 42.43 -38.66
C CYS A 296 -58.69 41.44 -38.15
N ASN A 297 -59.97 41.80 -38.29
CA ASN A 297 -61.11 40.96 -37.91
C ASN A 297 -61.53 39.96 -39.01
N ASN A 298 -60.87 39.98 -40.17
CA ASN A 298 -61.05 38.96 -41.19
C ASN A 298 -60.67 37.58 -40.65
N MET A 299 -61.30 36.55 -41.20
CA MET A 299 -61.06 35.17 -40.80
C MET A 299 -60.22 34.49 -41.86
N ASP A 300 -58.91 34.39 -41.59
CA ASP A 300 -57.94 33.78 -42.50
C ASP A 300 -57.14 32.68 -41.79
N TYR A 301 -56.47 31.86 -42.59
CA TYR A 301 -55.48 30.92 -42.06
C TYR A 301 -54.34 31.73 -41.43
N TRP A 302 -53.44 31.09 -40.69
CA TRP A 302 -52.27 31.75 -40.13
C TRP A 302 -51.05 30.86 -40.18
N ILE A 303 -49.89 31.51 -40.13
CA ILE A 303 -48.60 30.83 -40.09
C ILE A 303 -47.87 31.27 -38.83
N CYS A 304 -47.56 30.29 -37.97
CA CYS A 304 -46.66 30.52 -36.83
C CYS A 304 -45.22 30.18 -37.22
N GLU A 305 -44.27 30.85 -36.59
CA GLU A 305 -42.84 30.55 -36.69
C GLU A 305 -42.23 30.41 -35.29
N TRP A 306 -41.52 29.30 -35.07
CA TRP A 306 -40.69 29.06 -33.89
C TRP A 306 -39.23 28.90 -34.32
N VAL A 307 -38.39 29.87 -33.92
CA VAL A 307 -36.96 29.86 -34.21
C VAL A 307 -36.27 28.83 -33.32
N SER A 308 -35.55 27.86 -33.91
CA SER A 308 -34.76 26.92 -33.12
C SER A 308 -33.44 27.57 -32.69
N GLU A 309 -33.21 27.67 -31.38
CA GLU A 309 -31.94 28.12 -30.78
C GLU A 309 -30.76 27.18 -31.08
#